data_AF-A0A7C1DXU2-F1
#
_entry.id   AF-A0A7C1DXU2-F1
#
_cell.length_a   1.000
_cell.length_b   1.000
_cell.length_c   1.000
_cell.angle_alpha   90.00
_cell.angle_beta   90.00
_cell.angle_gamma   90.00
#
_symmetry.space_group_name_H-M   'P 1'
#
loop_
_entity.id
_entity.type
_entity.pdbx_description
1 polymer ?
#
loop_
_entity_poly.entity_id
_entity_poly.type
_entity_poly.pdbx_seq_one_letter_code
_entity_poly.pdbx_strand_id
1 'polypeptide(L)'
;ANNMVAALTPEQQLVGNDFKRNKGKLPWPVERGMITAGFGKNEYAGLVGSSYNNNGIDINTTPGTKVRAVFEGEVTKVFAILGANYTVLIRHGEYLSVYQNLVNVRVKTGDKVLTKEVLGEAFTDNDQQVGMVHFEVWQERNILNPEDWISK
;
A
#
# COMPACT_ATOMS: atom_id res chain seq x y z
N ALA A 1 18.38 28.59 5.79
CA ALA A 1 18.38 28.00 4.44
C ALA A 1 17.08 27.22 4.27
N ASN A 2 16.40 27.43 3.14
CA ASN A 2 15.01 27.05 2.87
C ASN A 2 14.71 25.57 3.14
N ASN A 3 13.64 25.32 3.92
CA ASN A 3 12.96 24.03 3.98
C ASN A 3 12.34 23.74 2.62
N MET A 4 13.10 23.07 1.76
CA MET A 4 12.61 22.54 0.49
C MET A 4 11.80 21.27 0.75
N VAL A 5 10.60 21.43 1.30
CA VAL A 5 9.49 20.59 0.82
C VAL A 5 9.10 21.28 -0.48
N ALA A 6 9.52 20.73 -1.62
CA ALA A 6 9.12 21.29 -2.91
C ALA A 6 7.59 21.42 -2.91
N ALA A 7 7.07 22.63 -3.14
CA ALA A 7 5.63 22.85 -3.18
C ALA A 7 5.03 21.92 -4.24
N LEU A 8 3.94 21.21 -3.88
CA LEU A 8 3.22 20.35 -4.81
C LEU A 8 2.81 21.14 -6.06
N THR A 9 2.91 20.52 -7.22
CA THR A 9 2.37 21.12 -8.46
C THR A 9 0.84 21.26 -8.37
N PRO A 10 0.21 22.15 -9.14
CA PRO A 10 -1.25 22.24 -9.17
C PRO A 10 -1.95 20.90 -9.50
N GLU A 11 -1.37 20.10 -10.42
CA GLU A 11 -1.86 18.75 -10.73
C GLU A 11 -1.79 17.82 -9.51
N GLN A 12 -0.66 17.82 -8.79
CA GLN A 12 -0.48 17.03 -7.57
C GLN A 12 -1.44 17.47 -6.45
N GLN A 13 -1.74 18.76 -6.34
CA GLN A 13 -2.71 19.27 -5.37
C GLN A 13 -4.12 18.76 -5.68
N LEU A 14 -4.53 18.74 -6.95
CA LEU A 14 -5.83 18.20 -7.36
C LEU A 14 -5.94 16.71 -7.01
N VAL A 15 -4.95 15.90 -7.39
CA VAL A 15 -4.93 14.46 -7.08
C VAL A 15 -4.94 14.23 -5.56
N GLY A 16 -4.18 14.99 -4.79
CA GLY A 16 -4.15 14.87 -3.32
C GLY A 16 -5.47 15.26 -2.66
N ASN A 17 -6.11 16.34 -3.11
CA ASN A 17 -7.43 16.74 -2.64
C ASN A 17 -8.49 15.66 -2.94
N ASP A 18 -8.40 15.04 -4.11
CA ASP A 18 -9.32 13.99 -4.54
C ASP A 18 -9.09 12.68 -3.79
N PHE A 19 -7.84 12.31 -3.53
CA PHE A 19 -7.47 11.18 -2.66
C PHE A 19 -8.06 11.37 -1.26
N LYS A 20 -7.84 12.56 -0.66
CA LYS A 20 -8.38 12.93 0.66
C LYS A 20 -9.91 12.90 0.70
N ARG A 21 -10.57 13.41 -0.34
CA ARG A 21 -12.05 13.43 -0.45
C ARG A 21 -12.65 12.02 -0.48
N ASN A 22 -11.88 11.02 -0.94
CA ASN A 22 -12.29 9.62 -0.98
C ASN A 22 -11.83 8.80 0.24
N LYS A 23 -11.36 9.44 1.32
CA LYS A 23 -11.08 8.74 2.58
C LYS A 23 -12.30 7.92 3.05
N GLY A 24 -12.04 6.65 3.40
CA GLY A 24 -13.05 5.66 3.80
C GLY A 24 -13.84 5.07 2.62
N LYS A 25 -13.45 5.38 1.38
CA LYS A 25 -14.14 4.95 0.14
C LYS A 25 -13.17 4.44 -0.92
N LEU A 26 -11.86 4.44 -0.66
CA LEU A 26 -10.90 3.90 -1.62
C LEU A 26 -11.14 2.41 -1.80
N PRO A 27 -11.04 1.86 -3.02
CA PRO A 27 -11.06 0.42 -3.20
C PRO A 27 -9.91 -0.23 -2.45
N TRP A 28 -10.11 -1.49 -2.07
CA TRP A 28 -9.06 -2.32 -1.50
C TRP A 28 -7.92 -2.55 -2.50
N PRO A 29 -6.68 -2.76 -2.03
CA PRO A 29 -5.53 -3.08 -2.87
C PRO A 29 -5.62 -4.47 -3.51
N VAL A 30 -6.58 -5.30 -3.07
CA VAL A 30 -6.94 -6.61 -3.62
C VAL A 30 -8.45 -6.70 -3.80
N GLU A 31 -8.95 -7.61 -4.63
CA GLU A 31 -10.40 -7.73 -4.89
C GLU A 31 -11.19 -8.31 -3.73
N ARG A 32 -10.59 -9.29 -3.05
CA ARG A 32 -11.13 -9.97 -1.88
C ARG A 32 -9.94 -10.30 -0.99
N GLY A 33 -10.13 -10.25 0.31
CA GLY A 33 -9.09 -10.56 1.28
C GLY A 33 -9.59 -10.36 2.70
N MET A 34 -8.74 -10.69 3.66
CA MET A 34 -8.99 -10.51 5.08
C MET A 34 -7.76 -9.84 5.71
N ILE A 35 -8.00 -8.79 6.49
CA ILE A 35 -6.93 -8.18 7.28
C ILE A 35 -6.54 -9.15 8.40
N THR A 36 -5.27 -9.53 8.44
CA THR A 36 -4.71 -10.47 9.43
C THR A 36 -3.87 -9.77 10.49
N ALA A 37 -3.36 -8.58 10.19
CA ALA A 37 -2.76 -7.68 11.17
C ALA A 37 -3.13 -6.23 10.83
N GLY A 38 -3.57 -5.48 11.84
CA GLY A 38 -4.00 -4.09 11.69
C GLY A 38 -2.85 -3.09 11.86
N PHE A 39 -3.14 -1.81 11.70
CA PHE A 39 -2.16 -0.74 11.95
C PHE A 39 -1.80 -0.60 13.44
N GLY A 40 -0.52 -0.31 13.72
CA GLY A 40 -0.01 -0.10 15.07
C GLY A 40 0.43 -1.39 15.76
N LYS A 41 0.24 -1.47 17.08
CA LYS A 41 0.76 -2.58 17.89
C LYS A 41 0.00 -3.88 17.61
N ASN A 42 0.72 -4.91 17.17
CA ASN A 42 0.23 -6.28 16.99
C ASN A 42 1.07 -7.25 17.82
N GLU A 43 0.52 -8.42 18.15
CA GLU A 43 1.23 -9.49 18.85
C GLU A 43 1.67 -10.58 17.88
N TYR A 44 2.83 -11.17 18.11
CA TYR A 44 3.24 -12.35 17.34
C TYR A 44 2.37 -13.54 17.74
N ALA A 45 1.75 -14.18 16.76
CA ALA A 45 0.90 -15.35 16.99
C ALA A 45 1.65 -16.43 17.80
N GLY A 46 1.09 -16.83 18.93
CA GLY A 46 1.66 -17.86 19.80
C GLY A 46 2.82 -17.41 20.69
N LEU A 47 3.25 -16.14 20.65
CA LEU A 47 4.34 -15.61 21.48
C LEU A 47 3.82 -14.54 22.45
N VAL A 48 3.27 -15.01 23.57
CA VAL A 48 2.72 -14.16 24.63
C VAL A 48 3.78 -13.15 25.11
N GLY A 49 3.40 -11.87 25.15
CA GLY A 49 4.26 -10.78 25.60
C GLY A 49 5.22 -10.23 24.53
N SER A 50 5.22 -10.77 23.32
CA SER A 50 6.01 -10.26 22.19
C SER A 50 5.12 -9.50 21.21
N SER A 51 5.44 -8.22 20.98
CA SER A 51 4.69 -7.37 20.06
C SER A 51 5.58 -6.70 19.02
N TYR A 52 5.00 -6.35 17.88
CA TYR A 52 5.60 -5.52 16.85
C TYR A 52 4.68 -4.38 16.47
N ASN A 53 5.22 -3.36 15.81
CA ASN A 53 4.43 -2.25 15.26
C ASN A 53 4.30 -2.42 13.75
N ASN A 54 3.07 -2.51 13.27
CA ASN A 54 2.71 -2.59 11.86
C ASN A 54 2.46 -1.17 11.33
N ASN A 55 3.19 -0.75 10.30
CA ASN A 55 3.03 0.57 9.66
C ASN A 55 1.86 0.63 8.68
N GLY A 56 1.18 -0.48 8.44
CA GLY A 56 0.04 -0.58 7.54
C GLY A 56 -0.92 -1.66 8.00
N ILE A 57 -1.38 -2.45 7.04
CA ILE A 57 -2.19 -3.65 7.27
C ILE A 57 -1.63 -4.82 6.48
N ASP A 58 -1.70 -6.01 7.07
CA ASP A 58 -1.41 -7.26 6.38
C ASP A 58 -2.72 -7.87 5.89
N ILE A 59 -2.77 -8.25 4.61
CA ILE A 59 -3.96 -8.79 3.96
C ILE A 59 -3.65 -10.17 3.42
N ASN A 60 -4.39 -11.16 3.91
CA ASN A 60 -4.44 -12.50 3.32
C ASN A 60 -5.49 -12.53 2.21
N THR A 61 -5.15 -13.18 1.09
CA THR A 61 -5.98 -13.33 -0.10
C THR A 61 -5.78 -14.71 -0.73
N THR A 62 -6.49 -15.02 -1.80
CA THR A 62 -6.24 -16.24 -2.58
C THR A 62 -4.87 -16.18 -3.28
N PRO A 63 -4.19 -17.32 -3.48
CA PRO A 63 -2.94 -17.38 -4.25
C PRO A 63 -3.00 -16.65 -5.59
N GLY A 64 -1.92 -15.94 -5.95
CA GLY A 64 -1.80 -15.22 -7.22
C GLY A 64 -2.78 -14.04 -7.41
N THR A 65 -3.42 -13.54 -6.34
CA THR A 65 -4.33 -12.40 -6.43
C THR A 65 -3.62 -11.17 -6.99
N LYS A 66 -4.27 -10.49 -7.93
CA LYS A 66 -3.78 -9.23 -8.48
C LYS A 66 -3.82 -8.13 -7.42
N VAL A 67 -2.69 -7.48 -7.20
CA VAL A 67 -2.57 -6.26 -6.39
C VAL A 67 -2.78 -5.05 -7.28
N ARG A 68 -3.62 -4.11 -6.84
CA ARG A 68 -4.08 -2.98 -7.64
C ARG A 68 -3.91 -1.65 -6.91
N ALA A 69 -3.71 -0.58 -7.66
CA ALA A 69 -3.65 0.77 -7.11
C ALA A 69 -4.98 1.15 -6.46
N VAL A 70 -4.94 1.65 -5.23
CA VAL A 70 -6.16 2.12 -4.53
C VAL A 70 -6.68 3.44 -5.09
N PHE A 71 -5.84 4.21 -5.77
CA PHE A 71 -6.20 5.48 -6.40
C PHE A 71 -5.27 5.80 -7.57
N GLU A 72 -5.65 6.75 -8.42
CA GLU A 72 -4.79 7.21 -9.51
C GLU A 72 -3.58 8.00 -8.98
N GLY A 73 -2.43 7.87 -9.63
CA GLY A 73 -1.21 8.51 -9.18
C GLY A 73 0.01 8.16 -10.01
N GLU A 74 1.19 8.50 -9.50
CA GLU A 74 2.47 8.23 -10.16
C GLU A 74 3.31 7.26 -9.33
N VAL A 75 3.84 6.21 -9.96
CA VAL A 75 4.75 5.27 -9.33
C VAL A 75 6.09 5.97 -9.07
N THR A 76 6.41 6.23 -7.81
CA THR A 76 7.64 6.96 -7.44
C THR A 76 8.83 6.04 -7.21
N LYS A 77 8.58 4.79 -6.79
CA LYS A 77 9.64 3.79 -6.58
C LYS A 77 9.10 2.38 -6.81
N VAL A 78 9.95 1.54 -7.39
CA VAL A 78 9.81 0.09 -7.42
C VAL A 78 11.15 -0.52 -7.01
N PHE A 79 11.18 -1.31 -5.95
CA PHE A 79 12.41 -1.92 -5.45
C PHE A 79 12.15 -3.24 -4.74
N ALA A 80 13.13 -4.14 -4.76
CA ALA A 80 13.08 -5.38 -4.00
C ALA A 80 13.68 -5.18 -2.60
N ILE A 81 13.04 -5.77 -1.59
CA ILE A 81 13.56 -5.89 -0.24
C ILE A 81 13.91 -7.35 -0.01
N LEU A 82 15.13 -7.64 0.45
CA LEU A 82 15.53 -9.00 0.76
C LEU A 82 14.59 -9.57 1.84
N GLY A 83 13.89 -10.65 1.51
CA GLY A 83 12.90 -11.28 2.40
C GLY A 83 11.48 -10.71 2.33
N ALA A 84 11.19 -9.66 1.55
CA ALA A 84 9.85 -9.06 1.42
C ALA A 84 9.42 -8.79 -0.04
N ASN A 85 10.03 -9.50 -1.00
CA ASN A 85 9.77 -9.40 -2.43
C ASN A 85 9.80 -7.93 -2.93
N TYR A 86 8.99 -7.59 -3.94
CA TYR A 86 8.94 -6.22 -4.46
C TYR A 86 8.01 -5.32 -3.67
N THR A 87 8.41 -4.06 -3.59
CA THR A 87 7.66 -2.93 -3.08
C THR A 87 7.40 -1.93 -4.19
N VAL A 88 6.16 -1.44 -4.29
CA VAL A 88 5.72 -0.37 -5.19
C VAL A 88 5.21 0.80 -4.34
N LEU A 89 5.70 2.02 -4.58
CA LEU A 89 5.21 3.25 -3.96
C LEU A 89 4.54 4.14 -5.00
N ILE A 90 3.32 4.58 -4.72
CA ILE A 90 2.53 5.44 -5.60
C ILE A 90 2.23 6.75 -4.88
N ARG A 91 2.48 7.87 -5.55
CA ARG A 91 2.19 9.22 -5.05
C ARG A 91 0.85 9.72 -5.57
N HIS A 92 0.04 10.22 -4.65
CA HIS A 92 -1.27 10.82 -4.86
C HIS A 92 -1.28 12.25 -4.27
N GLY A 93 -0.45 13.13 -4.84
CA GLY A 93 -0.21 14.47 -4.25
C GLY A 93 0.66 14.42 -3.00
N GLU A 94 0.13 14.91 -1.87
CA GLU A 94 0.76 14.81 -0.54
C GLU A 94 0.68 13.41 0.07
N TYR A 95 -0.11 12.51 -0.52
CA TYR A 95 -0.29 11.15 -0.03
C TYR A 95 0.57 10.15 -0.79
N LEU A 96 0.94 9.06 -0.11
CA LEU A 96 1.59 7.89 -0.70
C LEU A 96 0.79 6.65 -0.34
N SER A 97 0.71 5.71 -1.27
CA SER A 97 0.33 4.32 -0.98
C SER A 97 1.51 3.39 -1.24
N VAL A 98 1.72 2.43 -0.34
CA VAL A 98 2.83 1.46 -0.39
C VAL A 98 2.23 0.07 -0.50
N TYR A 99 2.72 -0.71 -1.47
CA TYR A 99 2.31 -2.09 -1.71
C TYR A 99 3.55 -2.96 -1.62
N GLN A 100 3.62 -3.87 -0.64
CA GLN A 100 4.76 -4.75 -0.45
C GLN A 100 4.35 -6.22 -0.54
N ASN A 101 5.37 -7.08 -0.64
CA ASN A 101 5.24 -8.51 -0.85
C ASN A 101 4.66 -8.87 -2.23
N LEU A 102 5.01 -8.09 -3.25
CA LEU A 102 4.56 -8.30 -4.63
C LEU A 102 5.52 -9.18 -5.42
N VAL A 103 4.95 -10.02 -6.27
CA VAL A 103 5.64 -10.74 -7.36
C VAL A 103 5.04 -10.31 -8.71
N ASN A 104 5.70 -10.67 -9.81
CA ASN A 104 5.22 -10.38 -11.17
C ASN A 104 4.82 -8.90 -11.37
N VAL A 105 5.62 -7.97 -10.82
CA VAL A 105 5.37 -6.52 -10.89
C VAL A 105 5.34 -6.05 -12.33
N ARG A 106 4.32 -5.25 -12.68
CA ARG A 106 4.00 -4.81 -14.05
C ARG A 106 4.21 -3.32 -14.30
N VAL A 107 4.58 -2.58 -13.26
CA VAL A 107 4.82 -1.14 -13.29
C VAL A 107 6.26 -0.80 -12.96
N LYS A 108 6.71 0.39 -13.35
CA LYS A 108 8.05 0.93 -13.05
C LYS A 108 7.95 2.39 -12.58
N THR A 109 9.02 2.90 -12.00
CA THR A 109 9.13 4.31 -11.60
C THR A 109 8.82 5.24 -12.78
N GLY A 110 7.99 6.25 -12.54
CA GLY A 110 7.52 7.24 -13.52
C GLY A 110 6.21 6.87 -14.21
N ASP A 111 5.72 5.63 -14.07
CA ASP A 111 4.43 5.25 -14.66
C ASP A 111 3.28 5.99 -13.95
N LYS A 112 2.35 6.53 -14.74
CA LYS A 112 1.05 6.98 -14.24
C LYS A 112 0.11 5.77 -14.19
N VAL A 113 -0.54 5.55 -13.06
CA VAL A 113 -1.51 4.48 -12.86
C VAL A 113 -2.91 5.04 -12.62
N LEU A 114 -3.92 4.29 -13.04
CA LEU A 114 -5.31 4.56 -12.73
C LEU A 114 -5.78 3.79 -11.49
N THR A 115 -6.89 4.23 -10.90
CA THR A 115 -7.55 3.49 -9.82
C THR A 115 -7.89 2.07 -10.27
N LYS A 116 -7.56 1.07 -9.46
CA LYS A 116 -7.68 -0.37 -9.74
C LYS A 116 -6.76 -0.90 -10.86
N GLU A 117 -5.80 -0.13 -11.33
CA GLU A 117 -4.78 -0.65 -12.25
C GLU A 117 -3.91 -1.71 -11.56
N VAL A 118 -3.57 -2.78 -12.28
CA VAL A 118 -2.81 -3.91 -11.74
C VAL A 118 -1.34 -3.55 -11.63
N LEU A 119 -0.80 -3.63 -10.41
CA LEU A 119 0.60 -3.34 -10.09
C LEU A 119 1.47 -4.59 -10.16
N GLY A 120 0.90 -5.74 -9.82
CA GLY A 120 1.57 -7.03 -9.71
C GLY A 120 0.63 -8.06 -9.08
N GLU A 121 1.21 -9.09 -8.49
CA GLU A 121 0.49 -10.19 -7.84
C GLU A 121 0.97 -10.35 -6.40
N ALA A 122 0.08 -10.77 -5.51
CA ALA A 122 0.42 -11.08 -4.13
C ALA A 122 1.35 -12.29 -4.10
N PHE A 123 2.45 -12.20 -3.37
CA PHE A 123 3.27 -13.38 -3.10
C PHE A 123 2.42 -14.45 -2.42
N THR A 124 2.62 -15.70 -2.83
CA THR A 124 1.91 -16.86 -2.28
C THR A 124 2.83 -17.62 -1.35
N ASP A 125 2.43 -17.74 -0.09
CA ASP A 125 2.98 -18.75 0.82
C ASP A 125 2.44 -20.11 0.37
N ASN A 126 3.32 -20.96 -0.17
CA ASN A 126 2.96 -22.26 -0.70
C ASN A 126 2.66 -23.30 0.40
N ASP A 127 3.13 -23.09 1.62
CA ASP A 127 2.86 -24.01 2.73
C ASP A 127 1.44 -23.76 3.27
N GLN A 128 1.05 -22.48 3.36
CA GLN A 128 -0.27 -22.06 3.84
C GLN A 128 -1.32 -21.92 2.73
N GLN A 129 -0.91 -22.00 1.45
CA GLN A 129 -1.77 -21.78 0.28
C GLN A 129 -2.52 -20.44 0.33
N VAL A 130 -1.83 -19.37 0.74
CA VAL A 130 -2.40 -18.03 0.93
C VAL A 130 -1.56 -16.97 0.23
N GLY A 131 -2.21 -16.04 -0.45
CA GLY A 131 -1.59 -14.82 -0.96
C GLY A 131 -1.46 -13.78 0.16
N MET A 132 -0.35 -13.07 0.23
CA MET A 132 -0.09 -12.10 1.31
C MET A 132 0.38 -10.77 0.73
N VAL A 133 -0.24 -9.67 1.17
CA VAL A 133 0.11 -8.29 0.78
C VAL A 133 0.21 -7.44 2.02
N HIS A 134 1.24 -6.61 2.09
CA HIS A 134 1.29 -5.52 3.07
C HIS A 134 0.97 -4.19 2.38
N PHE A 135 0.08 -3.41 3.00
CA PHE A 135 -0.42 -2.16 2.43
C PHE A 135 -0.33 -1.02 3.44
N GLU A 136 0.27 0.10 3.04
CA GLU A 136 0.40 1.30 3.87
C GLU A 136 -0.16 2.54 3.16
N VAL A 137 -0.60 3.52 3.96
CA VAL A 137 -1.01 4.85 3.48
C VAL A 137 -0.26 5.90 4.28
N TRP A 138 0.46 6.80 3.62
CA TRP A 138 1.19 7.88 4.27
C TRP A 138 0.68 9.24 3.79
N GLN A 139 0.77 10.26 4.65
CA GLN A 139 0.69 11.67 4.28
C GLN A 139 2.06 12.29 4.51
N GLU A 140 2.77 12.58 3.43
CA GLU A 140 4.18 12.95 3.44
C GLU A 140 5.03 11.92 4.21
N ARG A 141 5.40 12.24 5.46
CA ARG A 141 6.18 11.36 6.35
C ARG A 141 5.34 10.74 7.48
N ASN A 142 4.08 11.12 7.58
CA ASN A 142 3.17 10.62 8.59
C ASN A 142 2.50 9.34 8.10
N ILE A 143 2.77 8.23 8.78
CA ILE A 143 2.15 6.94 8.47
C ILE A 143 0.74 6.92 9.08
N LEU A 144 -0.25 6.55 8.28
CA LEU A 144 -1.67 6.58 8.65
C LEU A 144 -2.23 5.16 8.71
N ASN A 145 -3.27 4.96 9.51
CA ASN A 145 -4.02 3.70 9.52
C ASN A 145 -4.73 3.47 8.17
N PRO A 146 -4.36 2.48 7.34
CA PRO A 146 -4.99 2.25 6.04
C PRO A 146 -6.49 1.88 6.11
N GLU A 147 -6.95 1.31 7.22
CA GLU A 147 -8.36 0.93 7.43
C GLU A 147 -9.29 2.15 7.46
N ASP A 148 -8.76 3.33 7.80
CA ASP A 148 -9.51 4.59 7.74
C ASP A 148 -9.72 5.10 6.29
N TRP A 149 -9.01 4.52 5.31
CA TRP A 149 -8.94 5.01 3.94
C TRP A 149 -9.68 4.12 2.94
N ILE A 150 -9.58 2.81 3.12
CA ILE A 150 -10.27 1.82 2.27
C ILE A 150 -11.75 1.70 2.64
N SER A 151 -12.57 1.26 1.69
CA SER A 151 -14.00 1.03 1.89
C SER A 151 -14.25 -0.11 2.89
N LYS A 152 -15.34 -0.03 3.67
CA LYS A 152 -15.79 -1.14 4.52
C LYS A 152 -16.53 -2.21 3.74
#